data_AF-A0A956R099-F1
#
_entry.id   AF-A0A956R099-F1
#
_cell.length_a   1.000
_cell.length_b   1.000
_cell.length_c   1.000
_cell.angle_alpha   90.00
_cell.angle_beta   90.00
_cell.angle_gamma   90.00
#
_symmetry.space_group_name_H-M   'P 1'
#
loop_
_entity.id
_entity.type
_entity.pdbx_description
1 polymer ?
#
loop_
_entity_poly.entity_id
_entity_poly.type
_entity_poly.pdbx_seq_one_letter_code
_entity_poly.pdbx_strand_id
1 'polypeptide(L)' 'MSTEDITTILGKGSSFEGKLTFEGTVRIDGRFSGEIRTEGTLIIGETAEVQ' A
#
# COMPACT_ATOMS: atom_id res chain seq x y z
N MET A 1 -14.33 -11.40 -16.28
CA MET A 1 -12.98 -10.89 -15.91
C MET A 1 -13.23 -9.82 -14.88
N SER A 2 -13.11 -10.17 -13.61
CA SER A 2 -13.33 -9.24 -12.49
C SER A 2 -12.13 -8.28 -12.47
N THR A 3 -12.38 -6.99 -12.64
CA THR A 3 -11.41 -5.95 -12.35
C THR A 3 -10.95 -6.10 -10.91
N GLU A 4 -9.66 -6.34 -10.70
CA GLU A 4 -9.05 -6.20 -9.39
C GLU A 4 -9.04 -4.71 -9.06
N ASP A 5 -10.16 -4.21 -8.55
CA ASP A 5 -10.32 -2.84 -8.13
C ASP A 5 -9.29 -2.56 -7.04
N ILE A 6 -8.39 -1.58 -7.28
CA ILE A 6 -7.46 -1.09 -6.26
C ILE A 6 -8.29 -0.76 -5.02
N THR A 7 -8.10 -1.53 -3.95
CA THR A 7 -9.00 -1.48 -2.81
C THR A 7 -8.61 -0.34 -1.87
N THR A 8 -7.31 -0.03 -1.80
CA THR A 8 -6.78 0.96 -0.86
C THR A 8 -5.61 1.74 -1.46
N ILE A 9 -5.58 3.06 -1.21
CA ILE A 9 -4.47 3.94 -1.59
C ILE A 9 -3.99 4.71 -0.35
N LEU A 10 -2.70 4.57 -0.01
CA LEU A 10 -2.00 5.46 0.91
C LEU A 10 -1.43 6.63 0.09
N GLY A 11 -2.21 7.69 -0.05
CA GLY A 11 -1.90 8.81 -0.93
C GLY A 11 -0.70 9.68 -0.48
N LYS A 12 -0.24 10.54 -1.39
CA LYS A 12 0.82 11.53 -1.12
C LYS A 12 0.45 12.40 0.09
N GLY A 13 1.42 12.68 0.95
CA GLY A 13 1.23 13.49 2.16
C GLY A 13 0.66 12.72 3.36
N SER A 14 0.27 11.46 3.17
CA SER A 14 -0.12 10.57 4.27
C SER A 14 1.08 9.78 4.79
N SER A 15 1.07 9.48 6.10
CA SER A 15 2.04 8.61 6.76
C SER A 15 1.34 7.48 7.52
N PHE A 16 1.85 6.26 7.40
CA PHE A 16 1.41 5.11 8.19
C PHE A 16 2.61 4.51 8.95
N GLU A 17 2.41 4.17 10.22
CA GLU A 17 3.40 3.46 11.04
C GLU A 17 2.75 2.25 11.71
N GLY A 18 3.36 1.08 11.54
CA GLY A 18 2.90 -0.16 12.18
C GLY A 18 2.83 -1.35 11.22
N LYS A 19 1.83 -2.20 11.39
CA LYS A 19 1.65 -3.42 10.61
C LYS A 19 0.44 -3.32 9.69
N LEU A 20 0.65 -3.59 8.40
CA LEU A 20 -0.40 -3.62 7.38
C LEU A 20 -0.54 -5.03 6.81
N THR A 21 -1.74 -5.61 6.94
CA THR A 21 -2.09 -6.90 6.32
C THR A 21 -3.24 -6.70 5.33
N PHE A 22 -3.13 -7.22 4.11
CA PHE A 22 -4.18 -7.13 3.10
C PHE A 22 -4.14 -8.30 2.09
N GLU A 23 -5.29 -8.57 1.44
CA GLU A 23 -5.44 -9.63 0.43
C GLU A 23 -5.62 -9.08 -1.00
N GLY A 24 -6.08 -7.83 -1.15
CA GLY A 24 -6.33 -7.18 -2.44
C GLY A 24 -5.12 -6.41 -2.99
N THR A 25 -5.40 -5.32 -3.73
CA THR A 25 -4.36 -4.43 -4.25
C THR A 25 -4.27 -3.16 -3.43
N VAL A 26 -3.09 -2.86 -2.91
CA VAL A 26 -2.78 -1.63 -2.18
C VAL A 26 -1.73 -0.83 -2.93
N ARG A 27 -1.98 0.46 -3.12
CA ARG A 27 -0.99 1.40 -3.64
C ARG A 27 -0.49 2.36 -2.55
N ILE A 28 0.82 2.48 -2.42
CA ILE A 28 1.47 3.46 -1.53
C ILE A 28 2.14 4.53 -2.39
N ASP A 29 1.68 5.77 -2.26
CA ASP A 29 2.35 6.97 -2.79
C ASP A 29 2.89 7.90 -1.67
N GLY A 30 2.55 7.61 -0.41
CA GLY A 30 2.98 8.35 0.79
C GLY A 30 4.10 7.66 1.57
N ARG A 31 4.19 7.93 2.89
CA ARG A 31 5.21 7.35 3.78
C ARG A 31 4.68 6.13 4.53
N PHE A 32 5.42 5.03 4.52
CA PHE A 32 5.12 3.83 5.28
C PHE A 32 6.34 3.41 6.11
N SER A 33 6.13 3.09 7.39
CA SER A 33 7.16 2.55 8.28
C SER A 33 6.64 1.34 9.03
N GLY A 34 7.25 0.17 8.84
CA GLY A 34 6.94 -1.03 9.60
C GLY A 34 6.82 -2.29 8.75
N GLU A 35 5.82 -3.14 9.03
CA GLU A 35 5.73 -4.48 8.44
C GLU A 35 4.50 -4.61 7.53
N ILE A 36 4.73 -5.00 6.27
CA ILE A 36 3.66 -5.35 5.34
C ILE A 36 3.60 -6.86 5.18
N ARG A 37 2.41 -7.45 5.32
CA ARG A 37 2.14 -8.86 4.99
C ARG A 37 0.97 -8.95 4.02
N THR A 38 1.18 -9.61 2.89
CA THR A 38 0.12 -9.76 1.89
C THR A 38 0.33 -10.98 1.03
N GLU A 39 -0.77 -11.57 0.58
CA GLU A 39 -0.80 -12.52 -0.55
C GLU A 39 -1.30 -11.86 -1.85
N GLY A 40 -1.70 -10.59 -1.76
CA GLY A 40 -2.15 -9.76 -2.87
C GLY A 40 -1.04 -8.88 -3.45
N THR A 41 -1.44 -7.76 -4.05
CA THR A 41 -0.51 -6.89 -4.80
C THR A 41 -0.20 -5.60 -4.06
N LEU A 42 1.09 -5.34 -3.82
CA LEU A 42 1.58 -4.05 -3.35
C LEU A 42 2.15 -3.24 -4.53
N ILE A 43 1.58 -2.06 -4.78
CA ILE A 43 2.09 -1.09 -5.75
C ILE A 43 2.82 0.02 -4.99
N ILE A 44 4.11 0.19 -5.28
CA ILE A 44 4.92 1.29 -4.76
C ILE A 44 4.95 2.40 -5.81
N GLY A 45 4.37 3.54 -5.48
CA GLY A 45 4.39 4.74 -6.30
C GLY A 45 5.76 5.42 -6.32
N GLU A 46 6.00 6.21 -7.36
CA GLU A 46 7.28 6.92 -7.57
C GLU A 46 7.67 7.84 -6.40
N THR A 47 6.69 8.36 -5.67
CA THR A 47 6.92 9.27 -4.53
C THR A 47 6.87 8.58 -3.17
N ALA A 48 6.73 7.26 -3.13
CA ALA A 48 6.59 6.52 -1.89
C ALA A 48 7.90 6.50 -1.10
N GLU A 49 7.79 6.61 0.22
CA GLU A 49 8.90 6.42 1.15
C GLU A 49 8.56 5.24 2.06
N VAL A 50 9.18 4.08 1.84
CA VAL A 50 8.89 2.84 2.59
C VAL A 50 10.12 2.41 3.37
N GLN A 51 9.95 2.18 4.67
CA GLN A 51 10.97 1.72 5.61
C GLN A 51 10.52 0.48 6.39
#